data_AF-A0A842WP53-F1
#
_entry.id   AF-A0A842WP53-F1
#
_cell.length_a   1.000
_cell.length_b   1.000
_cell.length_c   1.000
_cell.angle_alpha   90.00
_cell.angle_beta   90.00
_cell.angle_gamma   90.00
#
_symmetry.space_group_name_H-M   'P 1'
#
loop_
_entity.id
_entity.type
_entity.pdbx_description
1 polymer ?
#
loop_
_entity_poly.entity_id
_entity_poly.type
_entity_poly.pdbx_seq_one_letter_code
_entity_poly.pdbx_strand_id
1 'polypeptide(L)'
;MKRERYRIKIEGSLMIFELAVLVAIYAIWILSLVYSMVASEEVSLTIATLPFIVTFPFALMLAASAEVVLPGVFQIDILLTVVIGILFFVRWVMAIVGE
;
A
#
# COMPACT_ATOMS: atom_id res chain seq x y z
N MET A 1 -16.53 -34.40 3.27
CA MET A 1 -15.66 -34.40 4.48
C MET A 1 -14.16 -34.23 4.22
N LYS A 2 -13.43 -35.11 3.49
CA LYS A 2 -12.00 -34.85 3.17
C LYS A 2 -11.81 -33.68 2.19
N ARG A 3 -12.68 -33.55 1.17
CA ARG A 3 -12.63 -32.44 0.19
C ARG A 3 -12.88 -31.05 0.80
N GLU A 4 -13.87 -30.90 1.69
CA GLU A 4 -14.09 -29.64 2.42
C GLU A 4 -12.83 -29.16 3.15
N ARG A 5 -12.18 -30.05 3.90
CA ARG A 5 -10.99 -29.69 4.68
C ARG A 5 -9.83 -29.22 3.81
N TYR A 6 -9.71 -29.75 2.59
CA TYR A 6 -8.64 -29.37 1.68
C TYR A 6 -8.93 -28.00 1.06
N ARG A 7 -10.19 -27.70 0.73
CA ARG A 7 -10.60 -26.38 0.23
C ARG A 7 -10.31 -25.29 1.27
N ILE A 8 -10.74 -25.49 2.52
CA ILE A 8 -10.53 -24.52 3.62
C ILE A 8 -9.03 -24.27 3.87
N LYS A 9 -8.21 -25.32 3.81
CA LYS A 9 -6.75 -25.19 4.01
C LYS A 9 -6.06 -24.40 2.89
N ILE A 10 -6.52 -24.56 1.65
CA ILE A 10 -5.96 -23.84 0.48
C ILE A 10 -6.40 -22.37 0.52
N GLU A 11 -7.68 -22.09 0.77
CA GLU A 11 -8.21 -20.72 0.90
C GLU A 11 -7.52 -19.95 2.02
N GLY A 12 -7.32 -20.58 3.19
CA GLY A 12 -6.58 -19.97 4.30
C GLY A 12 -5.11 -19.67 3.97
N SER A 13 -4.44 -20.55 3.22
CA SER A 13 -3.05 -20.32 2.79
C SER A 13 -2.93 -19.20 1.75
N LEU A 14 -3.90 -19.08 0.85
CA LEU A 14 -3.95 -18.03 -0.16
C LEU A 14 -4.16 -16.65 0.50
N MET A 15 -5.10 -16.56 1.44
CA MET A 15 -5.37 -15.33 2.19
C MET A 15 -4.14 -14.83 2.97
N ILE A 16 -3.42 -15.73 3.65
CA ILE A 16 -2.20 -15.37 4.38
C ILE A 16 -1.15 -14.79 3.42
N PHE A 17 -1.06 -15.35 2.21
CA PHE A 17 -0.17 -14.82 1.18
C PHE A 17 -0.60 -13.43 0.70
N GLU A 18 -1.88 -13.22 0.38
CA GLU A 18 -2.41 -11.91 -0.02
C GLU A 18 -2.15 -10.83 1.04
N LEU A 19 -2.41 -11.15 2.32
CA LEU A 19 -2.14 -10.26 3.44
C LEU A 19 -0.64 -9.97 3.61
N ALA A 20 0.21 -10.99 3.46
CA ALA A 20 1.66 -10.79 3.53
C ALA A 20 2.17 -9.87 2.41
N VAL A 21 1.64 -10.01 1.19
CA VAL A 21 1.97 -9.12 0.07
C VAL A 21 1.46 -7.70 0.34
N LEU A 22 0.23 -7.55 0.85
CA LEU A 22 -0.34 -6.24 1.18
C LEU A 22 0.51 -5.51 2.24
N VAL A 23 0.94 -6.22 3.29
CA VAL A 23 1.84 -5.69 4.32
C VAL A 23 3.19 -5.26 3.72
N ALA A 24 3.75 -6.05 2.79
CA ALA A 24 5.00 -5.70 2.12
C ALA A 24 4.85 -4.40 1.29
N ILE A 25 3.72 -4.25 0.57
CA ILE A 25 3.44 -3.02 -0.19
C ILE A 25 3.35 -1.82 0.76
N TYR A 26 2.62 -1.94 1.87
CA TYR A 26 2.51 -0.85 2.86
C TYR A 26 3.84 -0.51 3.53
N ALA A 27 4.70 -1.49 3.78
CA ALA A 27 6.03 -1.22 4.29
C ALA A 27 6.85 -0.38 3.30
N ILE A 28 6.83 -0.74 2.01
CA ILE A 28 7.50 0.03 0.95
C ILE A 28 6.93 1.45 0.88
N TRP A 29 5.62 1.59 1.00
CA TRP A 29 4.94 2.87 0.99
C TRP A 29 5.41 3.78 2.12
N ILE A 30 5.38 3.30 3.36
CA ILE A 30 5.81 4.05 4.54
C ILE A 30 7.30 4.42 4.43
N LEU A 31 8.15 3.48 4.02
CA LEU A 31 9.58 3.74 3.84
C LEU A 31 9.84 4.81 2.77
N SER A 32 9.15 4.73 1.64
CA SER A 32 9.27 5.73 0.55
C SER A 32 8.82 7.11 1.01
N LEU A 33 7.73 7.16 1.78
CA LEU A 33 7.26 8.40 2.39
C LEU A 33 8.28 8.98 3.36
N VAL A 34 8.76 8.20 4.33
CA VAL A 34 9.77 8.66 5.30
C VAL A 34 11.02 9.14 4.57
N TYR A 35 11.48 8.39 3.58
CA TYR A 35 12.61 8.79 2.75
C TYR A 35 12.39 10.12 2.05
N SER A 36 11.21 10.34 1.45
CA SER A 36 10.87 11.60 0.77
C SER A 36 10.75 12.83 1.69
N MET A 37 10.39 12.60 2.96
CA MET A 37 10.30 13.66 3.97
C MET A 37 11.69 14.06 4.47
N VAL A 38 12.63 13.11 4.52
CA VAL A 38 14.00 13.35 5.00
C VAL A 38 14.92 13.81 3.87
N ALA A 39 14.77 13.29 2.66
CA ALA A 39 15.49 13.73 1.47
C ALA A 39 14.91 15.07 0.99
N SER A 40 15.26 16.16 1.67
CA SER A 40 14.66 17.49 1.46
C SER A 40 15.05 18.13 0.12
N GLU A 41 16.15 17.71 -0.51
CA GLU A 41 16.67 18.35 -1.74
C GLU A 41 17.26 17.37 -2.77
N GLU A 42 17.53 16.11 -2.40
CA GLU A 42 18.34 15.21 -3.24
C GLU A 42 17.54 14.33 -4.20
N VAL A 43 16.22 14.23 -4.02
CA VAL A 43 15.40 13.24 -4.73
C VAL A 43 14.17 13.89 -5.33
N SER A 44 14.02 13.70 -6.64
CA SER A 44 12.82 14.11 -7.38
C SER A 44 11.58 13.44 -6.79
N LEU A 45 10.53 14.24 -6.57
CA LEU A 45 9.25 13.72 -6.09
C LEU A 45 8.65 12.66 -7.02
N THR A 46 8.91 12.76 -8.33
CA THR A 46 8.49 11.75 -9.31
C THR A 46 9.08 10.38 -8.96
N ILE A 47 10.35 10.33 -8.55
CA ILE A 47 11.01 9.07 -8.16
C ILE A 47 10.47 8.58 -6.82
N ALA A 48 10.26 9.47 -5.86
CA ALA A 48 9.73 9.13 -4.54
C ALA A 48 8.30 8.55 -4.60
N THR A 49 7.52 8.91 -5.62
CA THR A 49 6.13 8.45 -5.82
C THR A 49 6.02 7.21 -6.70
N LEU A 50 7.08 6.79 -7.41
CA LEU A 50 7.07 5.60 -8.27
C LEU A 50 6.64 4.31 -7.56
N PRO A 51 7.14 3.98 -6.36
CA PRO A 51 6.71 2.78 -5.65
C PRO A 51 5.19 2.77 -5.44
N PHE A 52 4.59 3.92 -5.12
CA PHE A 52 3.14 4.06 -4.95
C PHE A 52 2.39 3.81 -6.25
N ILE A 53 2.77 4.52 -7.32
CA ILE A 53 2.09 4.42 -8.61
C ILE A 53 2.09 2.96 -9.11
N VAL A 54 3.22 2.28 -8.98
CA VAL A 54 3.39 0.91 -9.48
C VAL A 54 2.64 -0.10 -8.61
N THR A 55 2.66 0.06 -7.28
CA THR A 55 2.11 -0.96 -6.37
C THR A 55 0.65 -0.71 -5.94
N PHE A 56 0.12 0.49 -6.15
CA PHE A 56 -1.26 0.86 -5.80
C PHE A 56 -2.35 0.01 -6.46
N PRO A 57 -2.32 -0.27 -7.78
CA PRO A 57 -3.32 -1.14 -8.38
C PRO A 57 -3.34 -2.54 -7.76
N PHE A 58 -2.15 -3.06 -7.40
CA PHE A 58 -2.03 -4.36 -6.76
C PHE A 58 -2.53 -4.34 -5.31
N ALA A 59 -2.21 -3.29 -4.55
CA ALA A 59 -2.73 -3.10 -3.20
C ALA A 59 -4.26 -3.07 -3.19
N LEU A 60 -4.88 -2.31 -4.11
CA LEU A 60 -6.34 -2.25 -4.25
C LEU A 60 -6.94 -3.63 -4.57
N MET A 61 -6.35 -4.37 -5.50
CA MET A 61 -6.84 -5.71 -5.86
C MET A 61 -6.77 -6.67 -4.68
N LEU A 62 -5.65 -6.67 -3.94
CA LEU A 62 -5.44 -7.51 -2.76
C LEU A 62 -6.32 -7.09 -1.58
N ALA A 63 -6.53 -5.79 -1.37
CA ALA A 63 -7.41 -5.28 -0.33
C ALA A 63 -8.88 -5.63 -0.64
N ALA A 64 -9.29 -5.52 -1.91
CA ALA A 64 -10.63 -5.90 -2.35
C ALA A 64 -10.88 -7.42 -2.24
N SER A 65 -9.88 -8.27 -2.54
CA SER A 65 -10.02 -9.72 -2.33
C SER A 65 -10.08 -10.08 -0.84
N ALA A 66 -9.29 -9.40 0.00
CA ALA A 66 -9.25 -9.63 1.45
C ALA A 66 -10.54 -9.17 2.16
N GLU A 67 -11.25 -8.15 1.67
CA GLU A 67 -12.46 -7.58 2.27
C GLU A 67 -13.57 -8.63 2.53
N VAL A 68 -13.69 -9.64 1.66
CA VAL A 68 -14.71 -10.70 1.80
C VAL A 68 -14.54 -11.48 3.11
N VAL A 69 -13.31 -11.56 3.62
CA VAL A 69 -12.94 -12.34 4.81
C VAL A 69 -12.62 -11.45 5.99
N LEU A 70 -12.00 -10.30 5.75
CA LEU A 70 -11.65 -9.28 6.73
C LEU A 70 -12.35 -7.97 6.37
N PRO A 71 -13.62 -7.79 6.79
CA PRO A 71 -14.36 -6.57 6.54
C PRO A 71 -13.63 -5.34 7.08
N GLY A 72 -13.54 -4.29 6.28
CA GLY A 72 -12.88 -3.03 6.59
C GLY A 72 -11.44 -2.90 6.08
N VAL A 73 -10.80 -3.97 5.60
CA VAL A 73 -9.43 -3.90 5.04
C VAL A 73 -9.38 -2.97 3.83
N PHE A 74 -10.39 -3.00 2.96
CA PHE A 74 -10.45 -2.13 1.79
C PHE A 74 -10.59 -0.65 2.18
N GLN A 75 -11.36 -0.35 3.23
CA GLN A 75 -11.48 1.03 3.73
C GLN A 75 -10.17 1.52 4.35
N ILE A 76 -9.46 0.65 5.08
CA ILE A 76 -8.15 0.95 5.65
C ILE A 76 -7.13 1.24 4.54
N ASP A 77 -7.11 0.44 3.47
CA ASP A 77 -6.23 0.64 2.31
C ASP A 77 -6.44 2.02 1.66
N ILE A 78 -7.71 2.37 1.42
CA ILE A 78 -8.08 3.67 0.85
C ILE A 78 -7.64 4.79 1.79
N LEU A 79 -7.94 4.70 3.09
CA LEU A 79 -7.59 5.74 4.05
C LEU A 79 -6.06 5.96 4.10
N LEU A 80 -5.29 4.88 4.13
CA LEU A 80 -3.83 4.92 4.18
C LEU A 80 -3.26 5.51 2.88
N THR A 81 -3.81 5.13 1.72
CA THR A 81 -3.48 5.72 0.42
C THR A 81 -3.73 7.24 0.42
N VAL A 82 -4.89 7.68 0.92
CA VAL A 82 -5.24 9.11 0.99
C VAL A 82 -4.26 9.87 1.87
N VAL A 83 -3.96 9.37 3.06
CA VAL A 83 -3.01 10.00 3.98
C VAL A 83 -1.66 10.18 3.32
N ILE A 84 -1.15 9.13 2.68
CA ILE A 84 0.16 9.19 2.04
C ILE A 84 0.15 10.12 0.81
N GLY A 85 -0.90 10.07 -0.01
CA GLY A 85 -1.09 10.96 -1.14
C GLY A 85 -1.08 12.43 -0.71
N ILE A 86 -1.77 12.77 0.37
CA ILE A 86 -1.75 14.14 0.95
C ILE A 86 -0.34 14.52 1.39
N LEU A 87 0.38 13.64 2.06
CA LEU A 87 1.73 13.95 2.55
C LEU A 87 2.71 14.16 1.38
N PHE A 88 2.68 13.33 0.34
CA PHE A 88 3.47 13.57 -0.88
C PHE A 88 3.08 14.87 -1.58
N PHE A 89 1.78 15.19 -1.63
CA PHE A 89 1.32 16.43 -2.22
C PHE A 89 1.83 17.64 -1.45
N VAL A 90 1.74 17.63 -0.11
CA VAL A 90 2.30 18.70 0.74
C VAL A 90 3.80 18.85 0.51
N ARG A 91 4.52 17.73 0.39
CA ARG A 91 5.95 17.72 0.07
C ARG A 91 6.26 18.32 -1.30
N TRP A 92 5.44 18.01 -2.31
CA TRP A 92 5.53 18.60 -3.64
C TRP A 92 5.37 20.12 -3.62
N VAL A 93 4.34 20.60 -2.91
CA VAL A 93 4.07 22.04 -2.77
C VAL A 93 5.25 22.74 -2.09
N MET A 94 5.80 22.16 -1.02
CA MET A 94 7.00 22.72 -0.38
C MET A 94 8.21 22.76 -1.31
N ALA A 95 8.40 21.77 -2.18
CA ALA A 95 9.47 21.79 -3.16
C ALA A 95 9.30 22.94 -4.18
N ILE A 96 8.07 23.22 -4.62
CA ILE A 96 7.80 24.31 -5.58
C ILE A 96 7.89 25.70 -4.93
N VAL A 97 7.40 25.83 -3.69
CA VAL A 97 7.36 27.12 -2.98
C VAL A 97 8.71 27.48 -2.34
N GLY A 98 9.56 26.47 -2.08
CA GLY A 98 10.91 26.64 -1.54
C GLY A 98 11.97 27.00 -2.57
N GLU A 99 11.69 26.80 -3.87
CA GLU A 99 12.42 27.39 -5.00
C GLU A 99 12.00 28.86 -5.23
#